data_AF-A0A8E2DLQ6-F1
#
_entry.id   AF-A0A8E2DLQ6-F1
#
_cell.length_a   1.000
_cell.length_b   1.000
_cell.length_c   1.000
_cell.angle_alpha   90.00
_cell.angle_beta   90.00
_cell.angle_gamma   90.00
#
_symmetry.space_group_name_H-M   'P 1'
#
loop_
_entity.id
_entity.type
_entity.pdbx_description
1 polymer ?
#
loop_
_entity_poly.entity_id
_entity_poly.type
_entity_poly.pdbx_seq_one_letter_code
_entity_poly.pdbx_strand_id
1 'polypeptide(L)'
;MPSSTNVGDPIPVETAHEDMIHDAQLDYYGKRLATCSSDRTVKVFDVVDGETQRTGATLKGHTGPVWQVAWAHPKYGSILASCSYDGKVLIWKEQQPGAWARIKEHTLHKASVNSVSWAPHELGAILACASSDGTISVLTFENDGQWGADVFEGHAIGCNAVSWAPAVHPGALFAQAQPGAPPASVKRFASAGCDNVVRIWAFREDTRTWAEEDVLAGHTDWVRDVAWAPNIGLPRSYIATASQDKTVLIWTKDNANAPWAKTALDPSAGVPGAAPGKFPDVVWRVSWSLAGNILAVSCGDGRVTLWKENLKGGWECVSDLTS
;
A
#
# COMPACT_ATOMS: atom_id res chain seq x y z
N MET A 1 7.55 24.20 -30.52
CA MET A 1 8.03 22.94 -29.92
C MET A 1 7.82 23.06 -28.42
N PRO A 2 7.11 22.14 -27.76
CA PRO A 2 7.02 22.19 -26.32
C PRO A 2 8.40 21.92 -25.75
N SER A 3 8.88 22.84 -24.91
CA SER A 3 10.11 22.74 -24.15
C SER A 3 10.11 21.43 -23.37
N SER A 4 11.17 20.65 -23.54
CA SER A 4 11.51 19.55 -22.63
C SER A 4 11.46 20.08 -21.20
N THR A 5 10.47 19.65 -20.43
CA THR A 5 10.52 19.74 -18.98
C THR A 5 11.79 19.00 -18.55
N ASN A 6 12.83 19.73 -18.18
CA ASN A 6 13.96 19.16 -17.46
C ASN A 6 13.36 18.47 -16.24
N VAL A 7 13.42 17.14 -16.23
CA VAL A 7 13.26 16.37 -15.00
C VAL A 7 14.40 16.87 -14.12
N GLY A 8 14.07 17.62 -13.06
CA GLY A 8 15.10 18.13 -12.14
C GLY A 8 15.90 16.97 -11.58
N ASP A 9 17.18 17.22 -11.32
CA ASP A 9 18.04 16.23 -10.67
C ASP A 9 17.40 15.73 -9.36
N PRO A 10 17.59 14.45 -8.99
CA PRO A 10 17.03 13.92 -7.75
C PRO A 10 17.53 14.73 -6.55
N ILE A 11 16.61 15.11 -5.67
CA ILE A 11 16.89 15.93 -4.49
C ILE A 11 17.14 14.98 -3.31
N PRO A 12 18.38 14.88 -2.78
CA PRO A 12 18.65 14.07 -1.61
C PRO A 12 18.02 14.70 -0.35
N VAL A 13 17.48 13.86 0.53
CA VAL A 13 16.85 14.30 1.78
C VAL A 13 17.58 13.67 2.95
N GLU A 14 18.23 14.50 3.77
CA GLU A 14 18.76 14.05 5.06
C GLU A 14 17.64 13.97 6.09
N THR A 15 17.18 12.77 6.36
CA THR A 15 16.10 12.51 7.34
C THR A 15 16.57 12.62 8.79
N ALA A 16 17.89 12.58 9.03
CA ALA A 16 18.51 12.56 10.35
C ALA A 16 17.98 11.44 11.27
N HIS A 17 17.49 10.34 10.70
CA HIS A 17 17.22 9.11 11.43
C HIS A 17 18.55 8.51 11.91
N GLU A 18 18.52 7.84 13.06
CA GLU A 18 19.72 7.24 13.67
C GLU A 18 19.91 5.76 13.29
N ASP A 19 18.97 5.20 12.52
CA ASP A 19 18.96 3.80 12.10
C ASP A 19 18.20 3.64 10.76
N MET A 20 18.14 2.42 10.22
CA MET A 20 17.51 2.06 8.94
C MET A 20 16.11 2.64 8.79
N ILE A 21 15.84 3.21 7.62
CA ILE A 21 14.53 3.76 7.24
C ILE A 21 13.76 2.66 6.52
N HIS A 22 12.52 2.42 6.93
CA HIS A 22 11.70 1.33 6.40
C HIS A 22 10.66 1.79 5.39
N ASP A 23 10.17 3.03 5.52
CA ASP A 23 9.18 3.61 4.62
C ASP A 23 9.31 5.13 4.56
N ALA A 24 8.90 5.67 3.41
CA ALA A 24 8.87 7.09 3.12
C ALA A 24 7.67 7.38 2.21
N GLN A 25 6.72 8.20 2.68
CA GLN A 25 5.47 8.49 1.98
C GLN A 25 5.22 10.00 1.91
N LEU A 26 4.96 10.49 0.69
CA LEU A 26 4.43 11.84 0.49
C LEU A 26 2.95 11.88 0.87
N ASP A 27 2.51 13.04 1.36
CA ASP A 27 1.08 13.32 1.54
C ASP A 27 0.37 13.49 0.19
N TYR A 28 -0.96 13.60 0.24
CA TYR A 28 -1.79 13.70 -0.97
C TYR A 28 -1.39 14.85 -1.91
N TYR A 29 -0.85 15.95 -1.37
CA TYR A 29 -0.46 17.12 -2.15
C TYR A 29 1.04 17.15 -2.50
N GLY A 30 1.83 16.18 -2.07
CA GLY A 30 3.29 16.17 -2.25
C GLY A 30 4.01 17.30 -1.50
N LYS A 31 3.36 17.87 -0.48
CA LYS A 31 3.87 19.00 0.33
C LYS A 31 4.43 18.56 1.66
N ARG A 32 4.18 17.31 2.07
CA ARG A 32 4.79 16.73 3.26
C ARG A 32 5.34 15.36 2.99
N LEU A 33 6.49 15.06 3.58
CA LEU A 33 7.12 13.74 3.55
C LEU A 33 7.10 13.16 4.95
N ALA A 34 6.56 11.95 5.12
CA ALA A 34 6.70 11.19 6.35
C ALA A 34 7.71 10.05 6.14
N THR A 35 8.65 9.89 7.07
CA THR A 35 9.61 8.78 7.09
C THR A 35 9.55 8.04 8.41
N CYS A 36 9.80 6.73 8.41
CA CYS A 36 9.81 5.93 9.63
C CYS A 36 11.00 4.96 9.68
N SER A 37 11.49 4.68 10.88
CA SER A 37 12.79 4.03 11.07
C SER A 37 12.82 3.02 12.22
N SER A 38 13.84 2.17 12.22
CA SER A 38 14.27 1.36 13.36
C SER A 38 14.57 2.17 14.63
N ASP A 39 14.87 3.47 14.50
CA ASP A 39 15.06 4.38 15.64
C ASP A 39 13.79 4.64 16.47
N ARG A 40 12.66 4.04 16.06
CA ARG A 40 11.34 4.05 16.71
C ARG A 40 10.60 5.37 16.56
N THR A 41 11.05 6.23 15.65
CA THR A 41 10.44 7.53 15.38
C THR A 41 9.82 7.60 14.00
N VAL A 42 8.83 8.47 13.86
CA VAL A 42 8.35 8.95 12.58
C VAL A 42 8.74 10.42 12.47
N LYS A 43 9.30 10.82 11.34
CA LYS A 43 9.62 12.22 11.07
C LYS A 43 8.78 12.73 9.92
N VAL A 44 8.20 13.91 10.09
CA VAL A 44 7.37 14.57 9.09
C VAL A 44 8.08 15.85 8.68
N PHE A 45 8.29 16.05 7.39
CA PHE A 45 8.99 17.19 6.82
C PHE A 45 8.07 17.97 5.89
N ASP A 46 8.32 19.27 5.75
CA ASP A 46 7.70 20.08 4.71
C ASP A 46 8.50 19.98 3.42
N VAL A 47 7.80 19.89 2.29
CA VAL A 47 8.38 19.89 0.96
C VAL A 47 7.96 21.21 0.28
N VAL A 48 8.94 22.09 0.04
CA VAL A 48 8.74 23.41 -0.58
C VAL A 48 9.58 23.46 -1.84
N ASP A 49 8.95 23.75 -2.98
CA ASP A 49 9.60 23.79 -4.31
C ASP A 49 10.41 22.52 -4.66
N GLY A 50 9.95 21.36 -4.15
CA GLY A 50 10.62 20.06 -4.34
C GLY A 50 11.71 19.76 -3.32
N GLU A 51 12.12 20.75 -2.51
CA GLU A 51 13.13 20.56 -1.48
C GLU A 51 12.50 20.24 -0.13
N THR A 52 13.05 19.25 0.56
CA THR A 52 12.61 18.91 1.91
C THR A 52 13.26 19.83 2.92
N GLN A 53 12.44 20.57 3.66
CA GLN A 53 12.87 21.48 4.71
C GLN A 53 12.92 20.77 6.05
N ARG A 54 13.93 21.12 6.85
CA ARG A 54 14.15 20.55 8.20
C ARG A 54 13.15 21.06 9.25
N THR A 55 12.13 21.81 8.84
CA THR A 55 11.06 22.37 9.71
C THR A 55 10.04 21.33 10.18
N GLY A 56 10.46 20.07 10.24
CA GLY A 56 9.63 18.93 10.51
C GLY A 56 9.34 18.65 11.99
N ALA A 57 8.40 17.74 12.22
CA ALA A 57 8.08 17.20 13.54
C ALA A 57 8.66 15.78 13.70
N THR A 58 9.15 15.45 14.90
CA THR A 58 9.53 14.08 15.26
C THR A 58 8.47 13.49 16.18
N LEU A 59 7.75 12.49 15.68
CA LEU A 59 6.69 11.79 16.39
C LEU A 59 7.32 10.63 17.17
N LYS A 60 7.21 10.72 18.51
CA LYS A 60 7.73 9.71 19.44
C LYS A 60 6.57 9.05 20.18
N GLY A 61 6.54 7.73 20.21
CA GLY A 61 5.51 6.97 20.89
C GLY A 61 5.61 5.46 20.74
N HIS A 62 6.22 4.99 19.64
CA HIS A 62 6.52 3.58 19.45
C HIS A 62 7.69 3.12 20.33
N THR A 63 7.64 1.85 20.74
CA THR A 63 8.69 1.22 21.54
C THR A 63 9.58 0.26 20.75
N GLY A 64 9.26 0.04 19.46
CA GLY A 64 10.05 -0.78 18.52
C GLY A 64 10.16 -0.13 17.13
N PRO A 65 10.91 -0.75 16.21
CA PRO A 65 11.03 -0.27 14.82
C PRO A 65 9.68 0.07 14.19
N VAL A 66 9.59 1.19 13.48
CA VAL A 66 8.37 1.61 12.77
C VAL A 66 8.49 1.18 11.31
N TRP A 67 7.58 0.33 10.86
CA TRP A 67 7.69 -0.36 9.56
C TRP A 67 7.06 0.38 8.40
N GLN A 68 5.91 1.02 8.64
CA GLN A 68 5.16 1.71 7.60
C GLN A 68 4.43 2.92 8.16
N VAL A 69 4.26 3.93 7.30
CA VAL A 69 3.41 5.10 7.55
C VAL A 69 2.37 5.24 6.44
N ALA A 70 1.19 5.77 6.78
CA ALA A 70 0.15 6.00 5.78
C ALA A 70 -0.61 7.30 6.06
N TRP A 71 -0.65 8.18 5.07
CA TRP A 71 -1.42 9.42 5.12
C TRP A 71 -2.90 9.15 4.87
N ALA A 72 -3.77 9.73 5.72
CA ALA A 72 -5.19 9.74 5.45
C ALA A 72 -5.53 10.77 4.35
N HIS A 73 -6.69 10.63 3.72
CA HIS A 73 -7.16 11.61 2.76
C HIS A 73 -7.35 12.99 3.42
N PRO A 74 -6.93 14.10 2.79
CA PRO A 74 -6.92 15.44 3.39
C PRO A 74 -8.30 15.96 3.81
N LYS A 75 -9.39 15.38 3.29
CA LYS A 75 -10.78 15.63 3.75
C LYS A 75 -10.97 15.39 5.26
N TYR A 76 -10.19 14.50 5.87
CA TYR A 76 -10.23 14.22 7.30
C TYR A 76 -9.24 15.05 8.13
N GLY A 77 -8.51 15.95 7.47
CA GLY A 77 -7.38 16.71 8.01
C GLY A 77 -6.05 15.99 7.83
N SER A 78 -4.98 16.62 8.31
CA SER A 78 -3.62 16.06 8.31
C SER A 78 -3.52 14.94 9.34
N ILE A 79 -3.82 13.71 8.93
CA ILE A 79 -3.75 12.51 9.76
C ILE A 79 -2.74 11.54 9.17
N LEU A 80 -1.92 10.97 10.03
CA LEU A 80 -0.90 9.98 9.70
C LEU A 80 -1.10 8.74 10.60
N ALA A 81 -1.12 7.56 10.00
CA ALA A 81 -1.04 6.30 10.72
C ALA A 81 0.40 5.78 10.69
N SER A 82 0.84 5.13 11.77
CA SER A 82 2.12 4.41 11.80
C SER A 82 1.94 3.05 12.48
N CYS A 83 2.65 2.04 11.98
CA CYS A 83 2.67 0.70 12.56
C CYS A 83 4.09 0.23 12.87
N SER A 84 4.21 -0.61 13.89
CA SER A 84 5.51 -0.95 14.46
C SER A 84 5.60 -2.40 14.93
N TYR A 85 6.86 -2.84 15.07
CA TYR A 85 7.24 -4.07 15.74
C TYR A 85 6.68 -4.21 17.16
N ASP A 86 6.36 -3.11 17.84
CA ASP A 86 5.76 -3.13 19.18
C ASP A 86 4.30 -3.63 19.23
N GLY A 87 3.72 -3.95 18.07
CA GLY A 87 2.36 -4.45 17.96
C GLY A 87 1.28 -3.37 18.02
N LYS A 88 1.67 -2.09 17.94
CA LYS A 88 0.77 -0.95 18.02
C LYS A 88 0.58 -0.28 16.67
N VAL A 89 -0.61 0.28 16.51
CA VAL A 89 -0.92 1.27 15.47
C VAL A 89 -1.20 2.60 16.15
N LEU A 90 -0.44 3.63 15.79
CA LEU A 90 -0.60 4.97 16.32
C LEU A 90 -1.19 5.88 15.25
N ILE A 91 -2.19 6.67 15.65
CA ILE A 91 -2.80 7.69 14.78
C ILE A 91 -2.37 9.06 15.29
N TRP A 92 -1.72 9.80 14.40
CA TRP A 92 -1.21 11.14 14.61
C TRP A 92 -2.08 12.13 13.86
N LYS A 93 -2.35 13.27 14.48
CA LYS A 93 -3.05 14.38 13.83
C LYS A 93 -2.30 15.67 14.09
N GLU A 94 -2.11 16.43 13.03
CA GLU A 94 -1.63 17.80 13.12
C GLU A 94 -2.81 18.70 13.53
N GLN A 95 -2.70 19.36 14.69
CA GLN A 95 -3.75 20.27 15.18
C GLN A 95 -3.49 21.71 14.75
N GLN A 96 -2.21 22.09 14.66
CA GLN A 96 -1.71 23.36 14.14
C GLN A 96 -0.44 23.06 13.33
N PRO A 97 -0.01 23.93 12.40
CA PRO A 97 1.19 23.68 11.61
C PRO A 97 2.40 23.30 12.49
N GLY A 98 2.94 22.09 12.29
CA GLY A 98 4.04 21.52 13.06
C GLY A 98 3.66 20.92 14.43
N ALA A 99 2.46 21.20 14.94
CA ALA A 99 1.96 20.70 16.22
C ALA A 99 1.22 19.37 16.03
N TRP A 100 1.99 18.29 16.06
CA TRP A 100 1.48 16.93 15.96
C TRP A 100 1.15 16.34 17.34
N ALA A 101 -0.01 15.70 17.42
CA ALA A 101 -0.43 14.98 18.61
C ALA A 101 -0.87 13.56 18.24
N ARG A 102 -0.58 12.61 19.13
CA ARG A 102 -1.16 11.27 19.07
C ARG A 102 -2.62 11.34 19.51
N ILE A 103 -3.54 11.10 18.60
CA ILE A 103 -4.99 11.13 18.88
C ILE A 103 -5.55 9.75 19.23
N LYS A 104 -4.86 8.68 18.83
CA LYS A 104 -5.29 7.30 19.12
C LYS A 104 -4.12 6.35 19.15
N GLU A 105 -4.25 5.32 19.99
CA GLU A 105 -3.37 4.17 20.09
C GLU A 105 -4.23 2.92 20.04
N HIS A 106 -3.90 2.00 19.13
CA HIS A 106 -4.55 0.70 19.00
C HIS A 106 -3.54 -0.40 19.34
N THR A 107 -3.88 -1.21 20.35
CA THR A 107 -3.09 -2.34 20.86
C THR A 107 -3.88 -3.64 20.70
N LEU A 108 -4.41 -3.86 19.49
CA LEU A 108 -5.29 -4.99 19.19
C LEU A 108 -4.50 -6.27 18.85
N HIS A 109 -3.26 -6.10 18.41
CA HIS A 109 -2.40 -7.17 17.93
C HIS A 109 -1.42 -7.63 19.02
N LYS A 110 -1.03 -8.90 18.96
CA LYS A 110 -0.11 -9.54 19.93
C LYS A 110 1.34 -9.62 19.42
N ALA A 111 1.56 -9.30 18.15
CA ALA A 111 2.86 -9.29 17.50
C ALA A 111 3.02 -8.05 16.61
N SER A 112 4.17 -7.94 15.93
CA SER A 112 4.51 -6.84 15.02
C SER A 112 3.39 -6.52 14.03
N VAL A 113 3.03 -5.24 13.90
CA VAL A 113 2.12 -4.76 12.86
C VAL A 113 2.96 -4.28 11.68
N ASN A 114 2.88 -5.00 10.57
CA ASN A 114 3.82 -4.87 9.45
C ASN A 114 3.35 -3.89 8.38
N SER A 115 2.03 -3.66 8.29
CA SER A 115 1.46 -2.79 7.27
C SER A 115 0.17 -2.11 7.72
N VAL A 116 -0.01 -0.88 7.24
CA VAL A 116 -1.22 -0.07 7.41
C VAL A 116 -1.61 0.58 6.09
N SER A 117 -2.90 0.61 5.80
CA SER A 117 -3.43 1.22 4.57
C SER A 117 -4.77 1.89 4.81
N TRP A 118 -4.88 3.18 4.48
CA TRP A 118 -6.14 3.91 4.52
C TRP A 118 -7.02 3.52 3.33
N ALA A 119 -8.31 3.34 3.59
CA ALA A 119 -9.30 3.09 2.57
C ALA A 119 -9.51 4.32 1.68
N PRO A 120 -10.03 4.11 0.44
CA PRO A 120 -10.55 5.19 -0.38
C PRO A 120 -11.52 6.10 0.40
N HIS A 121 -11.33 7.40 0.26
CA HIS A 121 -12.06 8.42 1.03
C HIS A 121 -13.58 8.44 0.80
N GLU A 122 -14.05 7.81 -0.28
CA GLU A 122 -15.46 7.56 -0.57
C GLU A 122 -16.09 6.57 0.42
N LEU A 123 -15.30 5.67 1.00
CA LEU A 123 -15.75 4.65 1.96
C LEU A 123 -15.77 5.15 3.41
N GLY A 124 -15.10 6.27 3.70
CA GLY A 124 -14.91 6.78 5.05
C GLY A 124 -13.44 6.77 5.49
N ALA A 125 -13.20 7.25 6.72
CA ALA A 125 -11.89 7.17 7.35
C ALA A 125 -11.72 5.77 7.96
N ILE A 126 -11.33 4.81 7.12
CA ILE A 126 -11.14 3.41 7.50
C ILE A 126 -9.66 3.05 7.30
N LEU A 127 -9.06 2.34 8.25
CA LEU A 127 -7.67 1.91 8.22
C LEU A 127 -7.59 0.39 8.38
N ALA A 128 -6.99 -0.30 7.42
CA ALA A 128 -6.66 -1.72 7.53
C ALA A 128 -5.24 -1.89 8.07
N CYS A 129 -5.03 -2.86 8.95
CA CYS A 129 -3.75 -3.17 9.57
C CYS A 129 -3.46 -4.67 9.51
N ALA A 130 -2.24 -5.05 9.15
CA ALA A 130 -1.79 -6.44 9.07
C ALA A 130 -0.71 -6.75 10.10
N SER A 131 -0.86 -7.87 10.81
CA SER A 131 0.03 -8.27 11.90
C SER A 131 0.66 -9.65 11.68
N SER A 132 1.89 -9.81 12.20
CA SER A 132 2.59 -11.09 12.29
C SER A 132 1.89 -12.12 13.19
N ASP A 133 0.87 -11.74 13.97
CA ASP A 133 0.05 -12.69 14.73
C ASP A 133 -1.00 -13.42 13.87
N GLY A 134 -1.04 -13.13 12.56
CA GLY A 134 -1.96 -13.74 11.60
C GLY A 134 -3.29 -13.02 11.49
N THR A 135 -3.56 -12.04 12.35
CA THR A 135 -4.81 -11.27 12.33
C THR A 135 -4.71 -10.01 11.49
N ILE A 136 -5.87 -9.58 11.01
CA ILE A 136 -6.06 -8.31 10.34
C ILE A 136 -7.03 -7.50 11.21
N SER A 137 -6.74 -6.22 11.40
CA SER A 137 -7.69 -5.29 12.02
C SER A 137 -8.14 -4.23 11.03
N VAL A 138 -9.43 -3.88 11.08
CA VAL A 138 -10.02 -2.79 10.31
C VAL A 138 -10.61 -1.79 11.29
N LEU A 139 -10.01 -0.61 11.33
CA LEU A 139 -10.37 0.48 12.22
C LEU A 139 -11.24 1.47 11.46
N THR A 140 -12.42 1.78 11.98
CA THR A 140 -13.34 2.75 11.39
C THR A 140 -13.44 3.96 12.30
N PHE A 141 -13.05 5.13 11.81
CA PHE A 141 -13.28 6.38 12.51
C PHE A 141 -14.71 6.87 12.25
N GLU A 142 -15.49 6.96 13.32
CA GLU A 142 -16.86 7.46 13.27
C GLU A 142 -16.85 8.98 13.51
N ASN A 143 -17.73 9.71 12.80
CA ASN A 143 -17.78 11.18 12.85
C ASN A 143 -18.19 11.75 14.23
N ASP A 144 -18.57 10.88 15.17
CA ASP A 144 -18.86 11.20 16.57
C ASP A 144 -17.60 11.18 17.46
N GLY A 145 -16.44 10.86 16.88
CA GLY A 145 -15.15 10.74 17.58
C GLY A 145 -14.86 9.34 18.12
N GLN A 146 -15.76 8.38 17.92
CA GLN A 146 -15.53 6.98 18.29
C GLN A 146 -14.74 6.23 17.21
N TRP A 147 -14.20 5.08 17.62
CA TRP A 147 -13.45 4.19 16.75
C TRP A 147 -14.05 2.80 16.85
N GLY A 148 -14.63 2.32 15.75
CA GLY A 148 -14.94 0.92 15.56
C GLY A 148 -13.68 0.14 15.22
N ALA A 149 -13.62 -1.13 15.65
CA ALA A 149 -12.51 -2.02 15.35
C ALA A 149 -13.03 -3.44 15.11
N ASP A 150 -12.86 -3.93 13.89
CA ASP A 150 -13.04 -5.33 13.57
C ASP A 150 -11.67 -6.01 13.60
N VAL A 151 -11.57 -7.16 14.26
CA VAL A 151 -10.34 -7.99 14.27
C VAL A 151 -10.72 -9.41 13.93
N PHE A 152 -10.03 -9.98 12.94
CA PHE A 152 -10.32 -11.33 12.47
C PHE A 152 -9.05 -12.03 12.01
N GLU A 153 -9.10 -13.36 11.95
CA GLU A 153 -8.00 -14.18 11.45
C GLU A 153 -7.89 -14.02 9.93
N GLY A 154 -6.70 -13.62 9.47
CA GLY A 154 -6.41 -13.43 8.06
C GLY A 154 -5.57 -14.57 7.48
N HIS A 155 -4.42 -14.84 8.09
CA HIS A 155 -3.43 -15.79 7.58
C HIS A 155 -2.91 -16.68 8.71
N ALA A 156 -2.62 -17.96 8.42
CA ALA A 156 -2.32 -18.96 9.45
C ALA A 156 -0.99 -18.73 10.18
N ILE A 157 -0.02 -18.07 9.55
CA ILE A 157 1.34 -17.87 10.09
C ILE A 157 1.56 -16.40 10.48
N GLY A 158 1.13 -15.47 9.63
CA GLY A 158 1.36 -14.04 9.80
C GLY A 158 0.91 -13.28 8.56
N CYS A 159 0.55 -12.00 8.73
CA CYS A 159 0.14 -11.10 7.67
C CYS A 159 1.20 -10.00 7.48
N ASN A 160 1.74 -9.87 6.27
CA ASN A 160 2.83 -8.95 5.96
C ASN A 160 2.34 -7.61 5.40
N ALA A 161 1.30 -7.61 4.55
CA ALA A 161 0.84 -6.41 3.87
C ALA A 161 -0.67 -6.40 3.64
N VAL A 162 -1.23 -5.19 3.51
CA VAL A 162 -2.63 -4.94 3.14
C VAL A 162 -2.71 -3.81 2.12
N SER A 163 -3.64 -3.92 1.17
CA SER A 163 -3.90 -2.89 0.17
C SER A 163 -5.37 -2.83 -0.23
N TRP A 164 -5.96 -1.64 -0.13
CA TRP A 164 -7.36 -1.42 -0.44
C TRP A 164 -7.66 -1.47 -1.93
N ALA A 165 -8.77 -2.11 -2.28
CA ALA A 165 -9.36 -1.97 -3.59
C ALA A 165 -9.93 -0.56 -3.78
N PRO A 166 -10.00 -0.06 -5.02
CA PRO A 166 -10.74 1.16 -5.34
C PRO A 166 -12.21 1.08 -4.89
N ALA A 167 -12.79 2.21 -4.49
CA ALA A 167 -14.18 2.26 -4.00
C ALA A 167 -15.22 1.88 -5.06
N VAL A 168 -14.89 2.07 -6.34
CA VAL A 168 -15.75 1.82 -7.48
C VAL A 168 -15.30 0.59 -8.25
N HIS A 169 -16.27 -0.15 -8.79
CA HIS A 169 -15.99 -1.29 -9.64
C HIS A 169 -15.29 -0.88 -10.95
N PRO A 170 -14.45 -1.78 -11.52
CA PRO A 170 -13.91 -1.59 -12.86
C PRO A 170 -15.00 -1.27 -13.88
N GLY A 171 -14.74 -0.28 -14.74
CA GLY A 171 -15.70 0.14 -15.76
C GLY A 171 -16.92 0.92 -15.26
N ALA A 172 -17.01 1.29 -13.97
CA ALA A 172 -18.14 2.05 -13.43
C ALA A 172 -18.36 3.42 -14.10
N LEU A 173 -17.32 4.03 -14.69
CA LEU A 173 -17.44 5.25 -15.49
C LEU A 173 -18.17 5.04 -16.82
N PHE A 174 -18.19 3.81 -17.34
CA PHE A 174 -18.83 3.44 -18.62
C PHE A 174 -20.15 2.69 -18.45
N ALA A 175 -20.41 2.14 -17.26
CA ALA A 175 -21.70 1.57 -16.93
C ALA A 175 -22.74 2.70 -16.85
N GLN A 176 -23.82 2.61 -17.63
CA GLN A 176 -24.97 3.50 -17.47
C GLN A 176 -25.48 3.35 -16.03
N ALA A 177 -25.20 4.35 -15.20
CA ALA A 177 -25.79 4.44 -13.88
C ALA A 177 -27.31 4.36 -14.04
N GLN A 178 -27.96 3.42 -13.35
CA GLN A 178 -29.42 3.48 -13.23
C GLN A 178 -29.78 4.85 -12.63
N PRO A 179 -30.71 5.61 -13.23
CA PRO A 179 -31.10 6.91 -12.70
C PRO A 179 -31.57 6.75 -11.24
N GLY A 180 -30.82 7.33 -10.30
CA GLY A 180 -31.17 7.37 -8.88
C GLY A 180 -30.56 6.30 -7.97
N ALA A 181 -29.76 5.36 -8.47
CA ALA A 181 -29.00 4.44 -7.62
C ALA A 181 -27.58 4.99 -7.37
N PRO A 182 -27.14 5.23 -6.12
CA PRO A 182 -25.75 5.54 -5.86
C PRO A 182 -24.90 4.35 -6.34
N PRO A 183 -23.71 4.61 -6.94
CA PRO A 183 -22.79 3.52 -7.26
C PRO A 183 -22.54 2.73 -5.97
N ALA A 184 -22.83 1.43 -5.98
CA ALA A 184 -22.61 0.58 -4.83
C ALA A 184 -21.10 0.58 -4.51
N SER A 185 -20.73 1.32 -3.47
CA SER A 185 -19.35 1.36 -3.00
C SER A 185 -19.06 0.06 -2.27
N VAL A 186 -18.08 -0.70 -2.73
CA VAL A 186 -17.76 -2.00 -2.14
C VAL A 186 -16.45 -1.89 -1.39
N LYS A 187 -16.51 -2.14 -0.08
CA LYS A 187 -15.32 -2.19 0.78
C LYS A 187 -14.61 -3.51 0.52
N ARG A 188 -13.50 -3.46 -0.19
CA ARG A 188 -12.62 -4.59 -0.47
C ARG A 188 -11.17 -4.24 -0.23
N PHE A 189 -10.38 -5.20 0.20
CA PHE A 189 -8.93 -5.08 0.25
C PHE A 189 -8.28 -6.45 0.07
N ALA A 190 -7.00 -6.45 -0.30
CA ALA A 190 -6.19 -7.65 -0.38
C ALA A 190 -5.21 -7.69 0.80
N SER A 191 -4.90 -8.88 1.28
CA SER A 191 -3.88 -9.13 2.31
C SER A 191 -2.88 -10.19 1.84
N ALA A 192 -1.61 -10.00 2.20
CA ALA A 192 -0.51 -10.90 1.87
C ALA A 192 0.04 -11.57 3.13
N GLY A 193 0.20 -12.89 3.09
CA GLY A 193 0.61 -13.68 4.24
C GLY A 193 1.93 -14.45 4.10
N CYS A 194 2.41 -14.91 5.26
CA CYS A 194 3.51 -15.87 5.39
C CYS A 194 3.09 -17.31 5.04
N ASP A 195 1.81 -17.54 4.75
CA ASP A 195 1.24 -18.79 4.24
C ASP A 195 1.26 -18.88 2.70
N ASN A 196 2.05 -18.01 2.05
CA ASN A 196 2.30 -17.96 0.60
C ASN A 196 1.07 -17.59 -0.25
N VAL A 197 -0.03 -17.18 0.37
CA VAL A 197 -1.25 -16.79 -0.32
C VAL A 197 -1.56 -15.31 -0.16
N VAL A 198 -2.32 -14.79 -1.11
CA VAL A 198 -3.00 -13.50 -1.00
C VAL A 198 -4.50 -13.73 -0.88
N ARG A 199 -5.15 -13.10 0.09
CA ARG A 199 -6.60 -13.21 0.30
C ARG A 199 -7.26 -11.89 -0.04
N ILE A 200 -8.44 -11.97 -0.63
CA ILE A 200 -9.29 -10.81 -0.91
C ILE A 200 -10.45 -10.83 0.06
N TRP A 201 -10.63 -9.71 0.76
CA TRP A 201 -11.67 -9.53 1.76
C TRP A 201 -12.72 -8.58 1.23
N ALA A 202 -13.98 -8.88 1.51
CA ALA A 202 -15.10 -8.01 1.22
C ALA A 202 -15.95 -7.81 2.48
N PHE A 203 -16.36 -6.58 2.73
CA PHE A 203 -17.29 -6.30 3.81
C PHE A 203 -18.71 -6.69 3.39
N ARG A 204 -19.34 -7.52 4.22
CA ARG A 204 -20.73 -7.97 4.06
C ARG A 204 -21.63 -7.07 4.89
N GLU A 205 -22.40 -6.21 4.23
CA GLU A 205 -23.28 -5.24 4.91
C GLU A 205 -24.45 -5.92 5.64
N ASP A 206 -24.86 -7.11 5.19
CA ASP A 206 -25.91 -7.93 5.81
C ASP A 206 -25.48 -8.51 7.16
N THR A 207 -24.26 -9.03 7.25
CA THR A 207 -23.70 -9.59 8.49
C THR A 207 -22.88 -8.58 9.29
N ARG A 208 -22.53 -7.43 8.69
CA ARG A 208 -21.60 -6.42 9.20
C ARG A 208 -20.24 -7.03 9.57
N THR A 209 -19.76 -7.96 8.76
CA THR A 209 -18.48 -8.63 8.96
C THR A 209 -17.64 -8.64 7.70
N TRP A 210 -16.33 -8.76 7.89
CA TRP A 210 -15.42 -9.07 6.80
C TRP A 210 -15.47 -10.56 6.48
N ALA A 211 -15.63 -10.86 5.20
CA ALA A 211 -15.62 -12.22 4.68
C ALA A 211 -14.55 -12.35 3.60
N GLU A 212 -13.90 -13.51 3.58
CA GLU A 212 -13.04 -13.90 2.48
C GLU A 212 -13.87 -14.08 1.21
N GLU A 213 -13.46 -13.43 0.12
CA GLU A 213 -14.08 -13.52 -1.20
C GLU A 213 -13.29 -14.43 -2.14
N ASP A 214 -11.97 -14.23 -2.23
CA ASP A 214 -11.09 -14.97 -3.14
C ASP A 214 -9.75 -15.30 -2.45
N VAL A 215 -9.14 -16.42 -2.82
CA VAL A 215 -7.78 -16.80 -2.44
C VAL A 215 -6.90 -16.92 -3.69
N LEU A 216 -5.84 -16.13 -3.74
CA LEU A 216 -4.89 -16.07 -4.83
C LEU A 216 -3.64 -16.89 -4.46
N ALA A 217 -3.59 -18.12 -4.97
CA ALA A 217 -2.47 -19.04 -4.76
C ALA A 217 -1.51 -19.05 -5.95
N GLY A 218 -0.22 -18.83 -5.70
CA GLY A 218 0.77 -18.82 -6.77
C GLY A 218 2.22 -18.67 -6.32
N HIS A 219 2.46 -18.01 -5.20
CA HIS A 219 3.80 -17.90 -4.62
C HIS A 219 4.21 -19.19 -3.90
N THR A 220 5.52 -19.42 -3.83
CA THR A 220 6.11 -20.61 -3.18
C THR A 220 6.76 -20.30 -1.84
N ASP A 221 6.80 -19.03 -1.46
CA ASP A 221 7.36 -18.52 -0.20
C ASP A 221 6.61 -17.24 0.22
N TRP A 222 6.96 -16.67 1.37
CA TRP A 222 6.23 -15.59 2.02
C TRP A 222 5.94 -14.43 1.06
N VAL A 223 4.68 -14.01 1.01
CA VAL A 223 4.29 -12.83 0.23
C VAL A 223 4.62 -11.59 1.06
N ARG A 224 5.56 -10.78 0.58
CA ARG A 224 6.11 -9.62 1.28
C ARG A 224 5.25 -8.38 1.14
N ASP A 225 4.59 -8.22 0.00
CA ASP A 225 3.77 -7.06 -0.28
C ASP A 225 2.64 -7.39 -1.27
N VAL A 226 1.56 -6.61 -1.18
CA VAL A 226 0.43 -6.65 -2.09
C VAL A 226 -0.02 -5.23 -2.38
N ALA A 227 -0.23 -4.92 -3.66
CA ALA A 227 -0.71 -3.62 -4.10
C ALA A 227 -1.86 -3.78 -5.08
N TRP A 228 -3.04 -3.29 -4.70
CA TRP A 228 -4.19 -3.19 -5.60
C TRP A 228 -4.06 -1.92 -6.43
N ALA A 229 -4.14 -2.04 -7.76
CA ALA A 229 -4.01 -0.89 -8.63
C ALA A 229 -5.19 0.08 -8.44
N PRO A 230 -4.93 1.40 -8.36
CA PRO A 230 -5.99 2.39 -8.37
C PRO A 230 -6.71 2.31 -9.73
N ASN A 231 -8.01 2.01 -9.70
CA ASN A 231 -8.81 1.88 -10.92
C ASN A 231 -9.46 3.22 -11.26
N ILE A 232 -8.68 4.10 -11.90
CA ILE A 232 -9.21 5.32 -12.52
C ILE A 232 -9.46 5.00 -14.00
N GLY A 233 -10.64 4.44 -14.29
CA GLY A 233 -11.10 4.21 -15.67
C GLY A 233 -10.56 2.98 -16.39
N LEU A 234 -9.91 2.05 -15.67
CA LEU A 234 -9.50 0.77 -16.24
C LEU A 234 -10.69 -0.21 -16.31
N PRO A 235 -10.81 -0.97 -17.41
CA PRO A 235 -11.87 -1.97 -17.54
C PRO A 235 -11.68 -3.18 -16.63
N ARG A 236 -10.48 -3.38 -16.07
CA ARG A 236 -10.07 -4.57 -15.31
C ARG A 236 -9.48 -4.19 -13.97
N SER A 237 -9.56 -5.10 -12.99
CA SER A 237 -8.82 -4.99 -11.73
C SER A 237 -7.42 -5.56 -11.90
N TYR A 238 -6.43 -4.91 -11.30
CA TYR A 238 -5.04 -5.38 -11.22
C TYR A 238 -4.60 -5.43 -9.77
N ILE A 239 -3.92 -6.51 -9.38
CA ILE A 239 -3.20 -6.63 -8.11
C ILE A 239 -1.79 -7.09 -8.44
N ALA A 240 -0.78 -6.46 -7.85
CA ALA A 240 0.59 -6.93 -7.88
C ALA A 240 0.95 -7.54 -6.52
N THR A 241 1.69 -8.64 -6.53
CA THR A 241 2.17 -9.29 -5.30
C THR A 241 3.66 -9.58 -5.41
N ALA A 242 4.42 -9.24 -4.38
CA ALA A 242 5.85 -9.47 -4.27
C ALA A 242 6.14 -10.55 -3.23
N SER A 243 7.11 -11.42 -3.49
CA SER A 243 7.42 -12.54 -2.60
C SER A 243 8.91 -12.76 -2.38
N GLN A 244 9.18 -13.42 -1.24
CA GLN A 244 10.46 -14.00 -0.87
C GLN A 244 10.97 -15.03 -1.91
N ASP A 245 10.08 -15.62 -2.71
CA ASP A 245 10.42 -16.59 -3.77
C ASP A 245 11.11 -15.99 -5.00
N LYS A 246 11.34 -14.67 -4.97
CA LYS A 246 11.94 -13.83 -6.01
C LYS A 246 11.06 -13.64 -7.24
N THR A 247 9.74 -13.71 -7.08
CA THR A 247 8.79 -13.46 -8.16
C THR A 247 7.86 -12.30 -7.84
N VAL A 248 7.36 -11.68 -8.90
CA VAL A 248 6.22 -10.76 -8.85
C VAL A 248 5.11 -11.35 -9.70
N LEU A 249 3.91 -11.47 -9.12
CA LEU A 249 2.73 -11.93 -9.82
C LEU A 249 1.75 -10.77 -10.00
N ILE A 250 1.24 -10.65 -11.21
CA ILE A 250 0.16 -9.73 -11.59
C ILE A 250 -1.13 -10.55 -11.71
N TRP A 251 -2.11 -10.18 -10.91
CA TRP A 251 -3.43 -10.78 -10.88
C TRP A 251 -4.40 -9.83 -11.58
N THR A 252 -5.12 -10.35 -12.56
CA THR A 252 -6.08 -9.57 -13.34
C THR A 252 -7.48 -10.17 -13.23
N LYS A 253 -8.49 -9.30 -13.08
CA LYS A 253 -9.91 -9.71 -13.09
C LYS A 253 -10.66 -8.82 -14.08
N ASP A 254 -11.14 -9.43 -15.16
CA ASP A 254 -11.76 -8.72 -16.27
C ASP A 254 -13.11 -8.10 -15.93
N ASN A 255 -13.89 -8.79 -15.10
CA ASN A 255 -15.17 -8.33 -14.58
C ASN A 255 -15.44 -8.99 -13.22
N ALA A 256 -16.48 -8.56 -12.53
CA ALA A 256 -16.78 -9.04 -11.18
C ALA A 256 -16.95 -10.57 -11.08
N ASN A 257 -17.40 -11.22 -12.15
CA ASN A 257 -17.72 -12.65 -12.19
C ASN A 257 -16.60 -13.51 -12.82
N ALA A 258 -15.59 -12.89 -13.42
CA ALA A 258 -14.46 -13.60 -14.01
C ALA A 258 -13.53 -14.14 -12.91
N PRO A 259 -12.89 -15.30 -13.12
CA PRO A 259 -11.83 -15.74 -12.22
C PRO A 259 -10.62 -14.81 -12.32
N TRP A 260 -9.80 -14.78 -11.27
CA TRP A 260 -8.52 -14.10 -11.30
C TRP A 260 -7.54 -14.84 -12.22
N ALA A 261 -6.97 -14.14 -13.20
CA ALA A 261 -5.89 -14.63 -14.04
C ALA A 261 -4.54 -14.18 -13.50
N LYS A 262 -3.56 -15.09 -13.47
CA LYS A 262 -2.21 -14.86 -12.94
C LYS A 262 -1.20 -14.76 -14.08
N THR A 263 -0.37 -13.71 -14.04
CA THR A 263 0.76 -13.51 -14.95
C THR A 263 2.01 -13.22 -14.13
N ALA A 264 3.12 -13.91 -14.36
CA ALA A 264 4.39 -13.63 -13.70
C ALA A 264 5.18 -12.57 -14.48
N LEU A 265 5.80 -11.62 -13.78
CA LEU A 265 6.79 -10.74 -14.41
C LEU A 265 8.06 -11.52 -14.71
N ASP A 266 8.68 -11.22 -15.85
CA ASP A 266 9.93 -11.85 -16.27
C ASP A 266 11.07 -10.82 -16.37
N PRO A 267 11.86 -10.62 -15.29
CA PRO A 267 13.03 -9.74 -15.30
C PRO A 267 14.19 -10.28 -16.14
N SER A 268 14.12 -11.54 -16.57
CA SER A 268 15.17 -12.15 -17.41
C SER A 268 14.99 -11.85 -18.90
N ALA A 269 13.85 -11.27 -19.30
CA ALA A 269 13.53 -10.96 -20.69
C ALA A 269 14.57 -9.97 -21.28
N GLY A 270 15.58 -10.51 -21.97
CA GLY A 270 16.67 -9.75 -22.59
C GLY A 270 18.01 -9.77 -21.84
N VAL A 271 18.15 -10.49 -20.73
CA VAL A 271 19.40 -10.60 -19.95
C VAL A 271 20.01 -12.00 -20.10
N PRO A 272 21.16 -12.16 -20.79
CA PRO A 272 21.82 -13.46 -20.95
C PRO A 272 22.26 -14.04 -19.59
N GLY A 273 21.85 -15.28 -19.29
CA GLY A 273 22.27 -16.02 -18.09
C GLY A 273 21.43 -15.81 -16.82
N ALA A 274 20.38 -15.01 -16.87
CA ALA A 274 19.43 -14.87 -15.77
C ALA A 274 18.52 -16.11 -15.64
N ALA A 275 18.13 -16.46 -14.41
CA ALA A 275 17.15 -17.51 -14.17
C ALA A 275 15.78 -17.05 -14.72
N PRO A 276 15.09 -17.86 -15.54
CA PRO A 276 13.85 -17.43 -16.18
C PRO A 276 12.77 -17.12 -15.13
N GLY A 277 12.13 -15.95 -15.25
CA GLY A 277 11.01 -15.54 -14.41
C GLY A 277 11.32 -15.22 -12.94
N LYS A 278 12.60 -15.09 -12.56
CA LYS A 278 12.99 -14.72 -11.18
C LYS A 278 13.84 -13.46 -11.14
N PHE A 279 13.52 -12.60 -10.17
CA PHE A 279 14.34 -11.46 -9.80
C PHE A 279 15.68 -11.94 -9.19
N PRO A 280 16.74 -11.12 -9.27
CA PRO A 280 18.06 -11.48 -8.72
C PRO A 280 18.00 -11.73 -7.21
N ASP A 281 17.18 -10.96 -6.50
CA ASP A 281 16.95 -11.13 -5.06
C ASP A 281 15.46 -11.07 -4.69
N VAL A 282 15.18 -11.16 -3.39
CA VAL A 282 13.85 -11.00 -2.79
C VAL A 282 13.20 -9.72 -3.28
N VAL A 283 11.90 -9.77 -3.55
CA VAL A 283 11.13 -8.58 -3.88
C VAL A 283 10.37 -8.13 -2.64
N TRP A 284 10.61 -6.88 -2.24
CA TRP A 284 10.14 -6.36 -0.95
C TRP A 284 8.88 -5.51 -1.05
N ARG A 285 8.77 -4.70 -2.11
CA ARG A 285 7.66 -3.75 -2.28
C ARG A 285 7.19 -3.69 -3.73
N VAL A 286 5.89 -3.48 -3.88
CA VAL A 286 5.22 -3.20 -5.16
C VAL A 286 4.32 -2.00 -4.99
N SER A 287 4.32 -1.09 -5.97
CA SER A 287 3.46 0.10 -5.92
C SER A 287 2.99 0.52 -7.30
N TRP A 288 1.72 0.85 -7.41
CA TRP A 288 1.10 1.29 -8.65
C TRP A 288 1.13 2.81 -8.76
N SER A 289 1.42 3.30 -9.96
CA SER A 289 1.16 4.69 -10.33
C SER A 289 -0.34 5.00 -10.21
N LEU A 290 -0.70 6.21 -9.78
CA LEU A 290 -2.10 6.68 -9.78
C LEU A 290 -2.72 6.69 -11.18
N ALA A 291 -1.92 6.92 -12.21
CA ALA A 291 -2.34 6.94 -13.61
C ALA A 291 -1.28 6.29 -14.51
N GLY A 292 -1.73 5.62 -15.57
CA GLY A 292 -0.85 5.02 -16.58
C GLY A 292 -0.53 3.53 -16.39
N ASN A 293 -1.06 2.90 -15.34
CA ASN A 293 -0.90 1.46 -15.03
C ASN A 293 0.58 1.03 -15.01
N ILE A 294 1.45 1.87 -14.43
CA ILE A 294 2.86 1.59 -14.24
C ILE A 294 3.04 0.98 -12.85
N LEU A 295 3.80 -0.11 -12.79
CA LEU A 295 4.15 -0.79 -11.55
C LEU A 295 5.61 -0.54 -11.22
N ALA A 296 5.88 -0.05 -10.02
CA ALA A 296 7.23 -0.02 -9.44
C ALA A 296 7.47 -1.26 -8.59
N VAL A 297 8.65 -1.85 -8.73
CA VAL A 297 9.07 -3.08 -8.02
C VAL A 297 10.41 -2.82 -7.35
N SER A 298 10.45 -2.91 -6.02
CA SER A 298 11.69 -2.75 -5.24
C SER A 298 12.27 -4.12 -4.88
N CYS A 299 13.49 -4.39 -5.36
CA CYS A 299 14.19 -5.65 -5.14
C CYS A 299 15.32 -5.49 -4.11
N GLY A 300 15.68 -6.59 -3.44
CA GLY A 300 16.73 -6.63 -2.41
C GLY A 300 18.15 -6.37 -2.92
N ASP A 301 18.33 -6.29 -4.24
CA ASP A 301 19.59 -5.91 -4.89
C ASP A 301 19.83 -4.38 -4.92
N GLY A 302 18.95 -3.60 -4.28
CA GLY A 302 19.02 -2.13 -4.23
C GLY A 302 18.44 -1.45 -5.47
N ARG A 303 17.74 -2.17 -6.33
CA ARG A 303 17.13 -1.61 -7.55
C ARG A 303 15.62 -1.46 -7.44
N VAL A 304 15.11 -0.45 -8.14
CA VAL A 304 13.69 -0.25 -8.40
C VAL A 304 13.45 -0.32 -9.90
N THR A 305 12.68 -1.32 -10.33
CA THR A 305 12.31 -1.49 -11.74
C THR A 305 10.89 -1.02 -11.98
N LEU A 306 10.66 -0.36 -13.11
CA LEU A 306 9.34 0.10 -13.55
C LEU A 306 8.82 -0.80 -14.67
N TRP A 307 7.56 -1.20 -14.57
CA TRP A 307 6.93 -2.17 -15.45
C TRP A 307 5.63 -1.64 -16.02
N LYS A 308 5.34 -1.99 -17.27
CA LYS A 308 4.10 -1.62 -17.95
C LYS A 308 3.56 -2.77 -18.79
N GLU A 309 2.24 -2.87 -18.85
CA GLU A 309 1.56 -3.80 -19.75
C GLU A 309 1.59 -3.28 -21.20
N ASN A 310 1.99 -4.15 -22.13
CA ASN A 310 1.99 -3.89 -23.56
C ASN A 310 0.64 -4.27 -24.20
N LEU A 311 0.46 -3.93 -25.49
CA LEU A 311 -0.79 -4.19 -26.22
C LEU A 311 -1.17 -5.68 -26.35
N LYS A 312 -0.22 -6.60 -26.12
CA LYS A 312 -0.43 -8.05 -26.15
C LYS A 312 -0.77 -8.63 -24.77
N GLY A 313 -0.86 -7.79 -23.73
CA GLY A 313 -1.05 -8.21 -22.34
C GLY A 313 0.20 -8.75 -21.64
N GLY A 314 1.37 -8.63 -22.28
CA GLY A 314 2.65 -8.95 -21.67
C GLY A 314 3.19 -7.75 -20.88
N TRP A 315 3.99 -8.02 -19.86
CA TRP A 315 4.63 -6.96 -19.07
C TRP A 315 6.08 -6.77 -19.49
N GLU A 316 6.47 -5.51 -19.68
CA GLU A 316 7.83 -5.13 -20.04
C GLU A 316 8.42 -4.14 -19.03
N CYS A 317 9.72 -4.29 -18.76
CA CYS A 317 10.47 -3.35 -17.95
C CYS A 317 10.74 -2.09 -18.78
N VAL A 318 10.25 -0.94 -18.31
CA VAL A 318 10.36 0.36 -19.00
C VAL A 318 11.45 1.25 -18.42
N SER A 319 11.92 0.96 -17.19
CA SER A 319 13.02 1.70 -16.55
C SER A 319 13.63 0.87 -15.42
N ASP A 320 14.93 1.07 -15.16
CA ASP A 320 15.66 0.53 -14.01
C ASP A 320 16.31 1.71 -13.28
N LEU A 321 16.00 1.86 -11.99
CA LEU A 321 16.49 2.92 -11.12
C LEU A 321 17.37 2.28 -10.04
N THR A 322 18.59 2.78 -9.91
CA THR A 322 19.52 2.38 -8.85
C THR A 322 19.56 3.46 -7.79
N SER A 323 19.44 3.08 -6.51
CA SER A 323 19.72 3.99 -5.38
C SER A 323 21.21 4.31 -5.27
#